data_AF-A0AAD1RFG8-F1
#
_entry.id   AF-A0AAD1RFG8-F1
#
_cell.length_a   1.000
_cell.length_b   1.000
_cell.length_c   1.000
_cell.angle_alpha   90.00
_cell.angle_beta   90.00
_cell.angle_gamma   90.00
#
_symmetry.space_group_name_H-M   'P 1'
#
loop_
_entity.id
_entity.type
_entity.pdbx_description
1 polymer ?
#
loop_
_entity_poly.entity_id
_entity_poly.type
_entity_poly.pdbx_seq_one_letter_code
_entity_poly.pdbx_strand_id
1 'polypeptide(L)'
;MDFFQLFVPDNVIKSMVKQTNMYAKKFQERFGRDDAWMDVSLEEIKTFLGYMISTSTQHCESVLSIWSGGFYSNRSISLIMTQSRFEKILKYFHIVAFRSSQTTNGLYKIQPFLDALQNGFDSCFRPSQTQVLHEPLIDEDPVFIASCTERELRKRKKRKFSLWVRQCSSTGFICQGSMRNLEAVTEPLTRASTLVYLSIYSHPVQSVPQFVFRACVSSSMRS
;
A
#
# COMPACT_ATOMS: atom_id res chain seq x y z
N MET A 1 -3.14 8.31 17.64
CA MET A 1 -3.64 7.75 16.36
C MET A 1 -3.75 8.86 15.29
N ASP A 2 -3.14 10.03 15.53
CA ASP A 2 -3.59 11.28 14.93
C ASP A 2 -2.82 11.65 13.66
N PHE A 3 -1.55 11.29 13.56
CA PHE A 3 -0.72 11.63 12.39
C PHE A 3 -1.03 10.80 11.14
N PHE A 4 -1.41 9.52 11.28
CA PHE A 4 -1.78 8.69 10.12
C PHE A 4 -3.05 9.19 9.43
N GLN A 5 -4.03 9.64 10.22
CA GLN A 5 -5.31 10.14 9.72
C GLN A 5 -5.19 11.46 8.95
N LEU A 6 -4.06 12.18 9.07
CA LEU A 6 -3.74 13.34 8.22
C LEU A 6 -3.54 12.93 6.75
N PHE A 7 -3.00 11.74 6.51
CA PHE A 7 -2.69 11.24 5.17
C PHE A 7 -3.72 10.23 4.66
N VAL A 8 -4.36 9.50 5.58
CA VAL A 8 -5.40 8.51 5.28
C VAL A 8 -6.64 8.81 6.11
N PRO A 9 -7.43 9.82 5.72
CA PRO A 9 -8.58 10.26 6.50
C PRO A 9 -9.71 9.22 6.52
N ASP A 10 -10.58 9.30 7.53
CA ASP A 10 -11.61 8.28 7.78
C ASP A 10 -12.58 8.08 6.61
N ASN A 11 -12.82 9.10 5.77
CA ASN A 11 -13.62 8.96 4.56
C ASN A 11 -12.97 8.02 3.54
N VAL A 12 -11.64 8.05 3.41
CA VAL A 12 -10.87 7.16 2.53
C VAL A 12 -10.96 5.73 3.06
N ILE A 13 -10.80 5.54 4.36
CA ILE A 13 -10.90 4.22 4.99
C ILE A 13 -12.32 3.65 4.88
N LYS A 14 -13.36 4.48 5.10
CA LYS A 14 -14.77 4.09 4.86
C LYS A 14 -15.01 3.65 3.41
N SER A 15 -14.35 4.29 2.44
CA SER A 15 -14.41 3.86 1.04
C SER A 15 -13.77 2.48 0.85
N MET A 16 -12.60 2.22 1.46
CA MET A 16 -11.95 0.90 1.42
C MET A 16 -12.83 -0.20 2.03
N VAL A 17 -13.52 0.08 3.13
CA VAL A 17 -14.50 -0.85 3.74
C VAL A 17 -15.57 -1.24 2.72
N LYS A 18 -16.21 -0.23 2.11
CA LYS A 18 -17.27 -0.44 1.11
C LYS A 18 -16.77 -1.27 -0.08
N GLN A 19 -15.59 -0.92 -0.62
CA GLN A 19 -15.01 -1.56 -1.80
C GLN A 19 -14.60 -3.01 -1.50
N THR A 20 -14.04 -3.26 -0.31
CA THR A 20 -13.67 -4.60 0.16
C THR A 20 -14.88 -5.52 0.31
N ASN A 21 -15.93 -5.08 1.03
CA ASN A 21 -17.16 -5.86 1.20
C ASN A 21 -17.88 -6.12 -0.13
N MET A 22 -17.93 -5.10 -0.98
CA MET A 22 -18.53 -5.22 -2.31
C MET A 22 -17.77 -6.21 -3.21
N TYR A 23 -16.43 -6.20 -3.17
CA TYR A 23 -15.62 -7.20 -3.88
C TYR A 23 -15.85 -8.60 -3.31
N ALA A 24 -15.85 -8.77 -1.99
CA ALA A 24 -16.06 -10.06 -1.35
C ALA A 24 -17.39 -10.69 -1.75
N LYS A 25 -18.47 -9.90 -1.77
CA LYS A 25 -19.79 -10.35 -2.25
C LYS A 25 -19.72 -10.84 -3.69
N LYS A 26 -19.19 -10.02 -4.61
CA LYS A 26 -19.13 -10.38 -6.04
C LYS A 26 -18.21 -11.57 -6.32
N PHE A 27 -17.12 -11.69 -5.57
CA PHE A 27 -16.23 -12.84 -5.65
C PHE A 27 -16.98 -14.12 -5.26
N GLN A 28 -17.75 -14.09 -4.17
CA GLN A 28 -18.53 -15.23 -3.72
C GLN A 28 -19.63 -15.62 -4.70
N GLU A 29 -20.32 -14.64 -5.30
CA GLU A 29 -21.32 -14.88 -6.36
C GLU A 29 -20.70 -15.61 -7.57
N ARG A 30 -19.44 -15.33 -7.90
CA ARG A 30 -18.78 -15.87 -9.09
C ARG A 30 -18.03 -17.18 -8.84
N PHE A 31 -17.41 -17.34 -7.67
CA PHE A 31 -16.45 -18.41 -7.41
C PHE A 31 -16.87 -19.34 -6.26
N GLY A 32 -18.08 -19.17 -5.74
CA GLY A 32 -18.60 -19.96 -4.63
C GLY A 32 -18.50 -19.23 -3.29
N ARG A 33 -19.38 -19.64 -2.38
CA ARG A 33 -19.55 -19.04 -1.06
C ARG A 33 -18.32 -19.28 -0.18
N ASP A 34 -17.95 -18.26 0.58
CA ASP A 34 -16.90 -18.32 1.61
C ASP A 34 -17.57 -18.05 2.96
N ASP A 35 -18.06 -19.09 3.63
CA ASP A 35 -18.83 -18.97 4.87
C ASP A 35 -18.02 -18.37 6.04
N ALA A 36 -16.70 -18.35 5.93
CA ALA A 36 -15.83 -17.69 6.90
C ALA A 36 -15.68 -16.18 6.63
N TRP A 37 -16.26 -15.64 5.54
CA TRP A 37 -16.28 -14.21 5.29
C TRP A 37 -17.36 -13.53 6.13
N MET A 38 -16.94 -12.51 6.87
CA MET A 38 -17.81 -11.50 7.45
C MET A 38 -17.39 -10.12 6.93
N ASP A 39 -18.35 -9.25 6.67
CA ASP A 39 -18.08 -7.89 6.23
C ASP A 39 -17.14 -7.18 7.19
N VAL A 40 -16.17 -6.46 6.65
CA VAL A 40 -15.21 -5.69 7.43
C VAL A 40 -15.83 -4.41 7.98
N SER A 41 -15.41 -4.02 9.18
CA SER A 41 -15.72 -2.73 9.77
C SER A 41 -14.63 -1.67 9.51
N LEU A 42 -14.92 -0.41 9.83
CA LEU A 42 -13.94 0.67 9.81
C LEU A 42 -12.75 0.37 10.74
N GLU A 43 -13.03 -0.16 11.93
CA GLU A 43 -12.02 -0.53 12.91
C GLU A 43 -11.14 -1.68 12.40
N GLU A 44 -11.73 -2.70 11.80
CA GLU A 44 -10.97 -3.82 11.23
C GLU A 44 -10.06 -3.37 10.09
N ILE A 45 -10.50 -2.46 9.21
CA ILE A 45 -9.63 -1.92 8.17
C ILE A 45 -8.53 -1.04 8.77
N LYS A 46 -8.82 -0.18 9.77
CA LYS A 46 -7.76 0.61 10.46
C LYS A 46 -6.71 -0.31 11.06
N THR A 47 -7.15 -1.35 11.75
CA THR A 47 -6.31 -2.39 12.33
C THR A 47 -5.48 -3.08 11.25
N PHE A 48 -6.11 -3.58 10.18
CA PHE A 48 -5.44 -4.22 9.04
C PHE A 48 -4.35 -3.33 8.41
N LEU A 49 -4.65 -2.04 8.19
CA LEU A 49 -3.64 -1.09 7.69
C LEU A 49 -2.49 -0.92 8.69
N GLY A 50 -2.77 -0.93 9.99
CA GLY A 50 -1.77 -0.95 11.05
C GLY A 50 -0.79 -2.12 10.94
N TYR A 51 -1.28 -3.34 10.72
CA TYR A 51 -0.42 -4.52 10.46
C TYR A 51 0.46 -4.35 9.22
N MET A 52 -0.12 -3.81 8.13
CA MET A 52 0.62 -3.58 6.89
C MET A 52 1.71 -2.51 7.05
N ILE A 53 1.51 -1.52 7.93
CA ILE A 53 2.51 -0.50 8.25
C ILE A 53 3.56 -1.04 9.22
N SER A 54 3.19 -1.78 10.27
CA SER A 54 4.14 -2.27 11.27
C SER A 54 5.23 -3.14 10.64
N THR A 55 4.84 -3.98 9.69
CA THR A 55 5.74 -4.84 8.90
C THR A 55 6.60 -4.10 7.88
N SER A 56 6.38 -2.81 7.64
CA SER A 56 7.30 -1.99 6.84
C SER A 56 8.46 -1.43 7.68
N THR A 57 8.32 -1.46 9.01
CA THR A 57 9.33 -0.94 9.96
C THR A 57 10.19 -2.02 10.61
N GLN A 58 9.74 -3.27 10.56
CA GLN A 58 10.48 -4.44 11.04
C GLN A 58 10.81 -5.31 9.83
N HIS A 59 12.08 -5.66 9.61
CA HIS A 59 12.46 -6.64 8.60
C HIS A 59 11.82 -7.99 8.98
N CYS A 60 10.67 -8.31 8.39
CA CYS A 60 9.98 -9.57 8.59
C CYS A 60 9.84 -10.29 7.24
N GLU A 61 10.21 -11.57 7.20
CA GLU A 61 10.11 -12.41 5.99
C GLU A 61 8.67 -12.53 5.46
N SER A 62 7.68 -12.39 6.34
CA SER A 62 6.26 -12.38 6.01
C SER A 62 5.46 -11.58 7.03
N VAL A 63 4.33 -11.02 6.63
CA VAL A 63 3.36 -10.44 7.57
C VAL A 63 2.81 -11.47 8.55
N LEU A 64 2.74 -12.74 8.14
CA LEU A 64 2.26 -13.83 8.98
C LEU A 64 3.19 -14.10 10.17
N SER A 65 4.45 -13.66 10.08
CA SER A 65 5.41 -13.79 11.17
C SER A 65 4.99 -13.05 12.44
N ILE A 66 4.06 -12.09 12.37
CA ILE A 66 3.46 -11.46 13.56
C ILE A 66 2.80 -12.50 14.47
N TRP A 67 2.21 -13.55 13.89
CA TRP A 67 1.55 -14.64 14.60
C TRP A 67 2.44 -15.87 14.79
N SER A 68 3.61 -15.95 14.16
CA SER A 68 4.57 -17.03 14.40
C SER A 68 5.25 -16.79 15.75
N GLY A 69 5.39 -17.77 16.63
CA GLY A 69 5.92 -17.57 17.99
C GLY A 69 7.43 -17.23 18.09
N GLY A 70 8.05 -16.69 17.03
CA GLY A 70 9.49 -16.45 16.91
C GLY A 70 9.92 -14.99 17.13
N PHE A 71 11.13 -14.66 16.67
CA PHE A 71 11.75 -13.33 16.84
C PHE A 71 10.92 -12.19 16.21
N TYR A 72 10.23 -12.48 15.10
CA TYR A 72 9.36 -11.55 14.39
C TYR A 72 7.91 -11.54 14.90
N SER A 73 7.63 -12.31 15.97
CA SER A 73 6.32 -12.33 16.60
C SER A 73 6.03 -10.99 17.24
N ASN A 74 4.76 -10.58 17.23
CA ASN A 74 4.33 -9.46 18.02
C ASN A 74 3.03 -9.83 18.74
N ARG A 75 3.16 -10.30 19.98
CA ARG A 75 2.02 -10.78 20.77
C ARG A 75 0.99 -9.69 21.04
N SER A 76 1.41 -8.46 21.26
CA SER A 76 0.49 -7.33 21.50
C SER A 76 -0.34 -7.03 20.25
N ILE A 77 0.26 -7.11 19.06
CA ILE A 77 -0.45 -6.93 17.81
C ILE A 77 -1.27 -8.19 17.48
N SER A 78 -0.75 -9.41 17.64
CA SER A 78 -1.44 -10.66 17.27
C SER A 78 -2.73 -10.93 18.04
N LEU A 79 -2.91 -10.30 19.21
CA LEU A 79 -4.15 -10.36 19.99
C LEU A 79 -5.28 -9.49 19.44
N ILE A 80 -4.99 -8.50 18.59
CA ILE A 80 -5.98 -7.54 18.06
C ILE A 80 -6.83 -8.18 16.95
N MET A 81 -6.20 -8.98 16.08
CA MET A 81 -6.84 -9.69 14.98
C MET A 81 -6.17 -11.06 14.81
N THR A 82 -6.97 -12.10 14.62
CA THR A 82 -6.45 -13.45 14.36
C THR A 82 -5.76 -13.51 12.99
N GLN A 83 -4.78 -14.41 12.85
CA GLN A 83 -4.11 -14.65 11.57
C GLN A 83 -5.13 -14.99 10.46
N SER A 84 -6.07 -15.87 10.76
CA SER A 84 -7.11 -16.30 9.82
C SER A 84 -8.00 -15.15 9.34
N ARG A 85 -8.36 -14.22 10.24
CA ARG A 85 -9.12 -13.02 9.87
C ARG A 85 -8.28 -12.07 9.03
N PHE A 86 -7.02 -11.85 9.40
CA PHE A 86 -6.09 -11.02 8.61
C PHE A 86 -5.92 -11.56 7.18
N GLU A 87 -5.65 -12.86 7.03
CA GLU A 87 -5.51 -13.51 5.71
C GLU A 87 -6.80 -13.40 4.89
N LYS A 88 -7.96 -13.52 5.55
CA LYS A 88 -9.27 -13.36 4.91
C LYS A 88 -9.51 -11.91 4.45
N ILE A 89 -9.17 -10.91 5.26
CA ILE A 89 -9.25 -9.50 4.85
C ILE A 89 -8.27 -9.25 3.71
N LEU A 90 -7.03 -9.73 3.82
CA LEU A 90 -6.03 -9.63 2.78
C LEU A 90 -6.51 -10.25 1.45
N LYS A 91 -7.26 -11.36 1.51
CA LYS A 91 -7.87 -12.01 0.34
C LYS A 91 -8.81 -11.08 -0.44
N TYR A 92 -9.62 -10.30 0.27
CA TYR A 92 -10.71 -9.51 -0.32
C TYR A 92 -10.44 -8.01 -0.39
N PHE A 93 -9.39 -7.51 0.27
CA PHE A 93 -9.09 -6.08 0.38
C PHE A 93 -8.96 -5.41 -0.99
N HIS A 94 -9.75 -4.36 -1.20
CA HIS A 94 -9.72 -3.53 -2.40
C HIS A 94 -9.89 -2.05 -2.04
N ILE A 95 -9.03 -1.21 -2.60
CA ILE A 95 -9.20 0.26 -2.55
C ILE A 95 -10.27 0.69 -3.57
N VAL A 96 -10.23 0.11 -4.77
CA VAL A 96 -11.29 0.22 -5.78
C VAL A 96 -11.52 -1.18 -6.37
N ALA A 97 -12.72 -1.72 -6.18
CA ALA A 97 -13.08 -3.07 -6.64
C ALA A 97 -13.39 -3.11 -8.14
N PHE A 98 -14.04 -2.07 -8.67
CA PHE A 98 -14.51 -2.05 -10.06
C PHE A 98 -14.08 -0.79 -10.79
N ARG A 99 -13.61 -0.98 -12.02
CA ARG A 99 -13.24 0.11 -12.93
C ARG A 99 -14.50 0.87 -13.35
N SER A 100 -14.45 2.20 -13.31
CA SER A 100 -15.49 3.02 -13.94
C SER A 100 -15.27 3.09 -15.46
N SER A 101 -16.33 3.28 -16.23
CA SER A 101 -16.24 3.43 -17.70
C SER A 101 -15.38 4.62 -18.14
N GLN A 102 -15.22 5.64 -17.29
CA GLN A 102 -14.48 6.88 -17.58
C GLN A 102 -12.99 6.77 -17.22
N THR A 103 -12.58 5.68 -16.58
CA THR A 103 -11.24 5.53 -16.05
C THR A 103 -10.27 5.00 -17.12
N THR A 104 -9.33 5.83 -17.57
CA THR A 104 -8.30 5.46 -18.56
C THR A 104 -6.95 5.08 -17.94
N ASN A 105 -6.64 5.59 -16.74
CA ASN A 105 -5.37 5.35 -16.04
C ASN A 105 -5.22 3.89 -15.58
N GLY A 106 -4.06 3.27 -15.84
CA GLY A 106 -3.72 1.91 -15.38
C GLY A 106 -3.61 1.76 -13.86
N LEU A 107 -3.41 2.85 -13.12
CA LEU A 107 -3.29 2.88 -11.65
C LEU A 107 -4.63 3.15 -10.94
N TYR A 108 -5.75 3.08 -11.64
CA TYR A 108 -7.05 3.46 -11.08
C TYR A 108 -7.46 2.72 -9.80
N LYS A 109 -6.96 1.49 -9.62
CA LYS A 109 -7.32 0.65 -8.47
C LYS A 109 -6.91 1.26 -7.13
N ILE A 110 -5.94 2.15 -7.15
CA ILE A 110 -5.28 2.76 -5.98
C ILE A 110 -5.27 4.28 -6.04
N GLN A 111 -5.66 4.87 -7.17
CA GLN A 111 -5.60 6.32 -7.39
C GLN A 111 -6.27 7.11 -6.25
N PRO A 112 -7.46 6.73 -5.73
CA PRO A 112 -8.08 7.46 -4.63
C PRO A 112 -7.22 7.51 -3.35
N PHE A 113 -6.39 6.48 -3.14
CA PHE A 113 -5.45 6.44 -2.02
C PHE A 113 -4.24 7.34 -2.27
N LEU A 114 -3.69 7.33 -3.49
CA LEU A 114 -2.60 8.24 -3.88
C LEU A 114 -3.03 9.71 -3.78
N ASP A 115 -4.25 10.02 -4.23
CA ASP A 115 -4.81 11.37 -4.17
C ASP A 115 -4.99 11.83 -2.70
N ALA A 116 -5.44 10.93 -1.83
CA ALA A 116 -5.57 11.22 -0.40
C ALA A 116 -4.20 11.52 0.25
N LEU A 117 -3.18 10.72 -0.05
CA LEU A 117 -1.82 10.97 0.43
C LEU A 117 -1.29 12.32 -0.04
N GLN A 118 -1.46 12.62 -1.33
CA GLN A 118 -0.98 13.89 -1.90
C GLN A 118 -1.65 15.09 -1.24
N ASN A 119 -2.97 15.04 -1.06
CA ASN A 119 -3.72 16.08 -0.34
C ASN A 119 -3.25 16.22 1.12
N GLY A 120 -2.92 15.10 1.78
CA GLY A 120 -2.32 15.10 3.11
C GLY A 120 -0.96 15.78 3.14
N PHE A 121 -0.07 15.46 2.19
CA PHE A 121 1.25 16.09 2.09
C PHE A 121 1.15 17.61 1.87
N ASP A 122 0.29 18.03 0.96
CA ASP A 122 0.12 19.45 0.60
C ASP A 122 -0.49 20.27 1.74
N SER A 123 -1.37 19.66 2.55
CA SER A 123 -2.02 20.34 3.68
C SER A 123 -1.17 20.36 4.94
N CYS A 124 -0.31 19.36 5.16
CA CYS A 124 0.42 19.20 6.42
C CYS A 124 1.79 19.87 6.44
N PHE A 125 2.37 20.21 5.29
CA PHE A 125 3.74 20.71 5.25
C PHE A 125 3.98 21.72 4.13
N ARG A 126 4.66 22.81 4.47
CA ARG A 126 5.24 23.74 3.50
C ARG A 126 6.72 23.45 3.37
N PRO A 127 7.20 22.98 2.21
CA PRO A 127 8.58 22.55 2.08
C PRO A 127 9.58 23.69 2.07
N SER A 128 10.80 23.41 2.54
CA SER A 128 11.95 24.29 2.34
C SER A 128 12.32 24.40 0.85
N GLN A 129 13.12 25.40 0.51
CA GLN A 129 13.61 25.60 -0.86
C GLN A 129 14.46 24.41 -1.36
N THR A 130 15.13 23.70 -0.46
CA THR A 130 15.93 22.51 -0.77
C THR A 130 15.09 21.23 -0.74
N GLN A 131 14.96 20.59 -1.90
CA GLN A 131 14.21 19.35 -2.10
C GLN A 131 15.00 18.41 -3.00
N VAL A 132 14.80 17.11 -2.80
CA VAL A 132 15.40 16.04 -3.61
C VAL A 132 14.30 15.22 -4.27
N LEU A 133 14.49 14.88 -5.54
CA LEU A 133 13.65 13.95 -6.27
C LEU A 133 14.42 12.63 -6.41
N HIS A 134 13.85 11.53 -5.95
CA HIS A 134 14.49 10.21 -6.07
C HIS A 134 13.46 9.09 -6.17
N GLU A 135 13.92 7.93 -6.62
CA GLU A 135 13.18 6.68 -6.55
C GLU A 135 13.58 5.96 -5.26
N PRO A 136 12.67 5.82 -4.27
CA PRO A 136 13.02 5.18 -3.02
C PRO A 136 13.29 3.70 -3.26
N LEU A 137 14.23 3.15 -2.49
CA LEU A 137 14.46 1.72 -2.44
C LEU A 137 13.23 1.06 -1.82
N ILE A 138 12.41 0.43 -2.67
CA ILE A 138 11.32 -0.42 -2.24
C ILE A 138 11.88 -1.83 -2.15
N ASP A 139 11.75 -2.43 -0.97
CA ASP A 139 12.09 -3.84 -0.83
C ASP A 139 10.98 -4.64 -1.51
N GLU A 140 11.24 -4.99 -2.77
CA GLU A 140 10.40 -5.76 -3.69
C GLU A 140 10.33 -7.24 -3.27
N ASP A 141 10.36 -7.55 -1.97
CA ASP A 141 10.39 -8.93 -1.51
C ASP A 141 9.07 -9.62 -1.91
N PRO A 142 9.08 -10.48 -2.95
CA PRO A 142 7.87 -11.05 -3.51
C PRO A 142 7.16 -11.95 -2.49
N VAL A 143 7.91 -12.43 -1.49
CA VAL A 143 7.46 -13.42 -0.49
C VAL A 143 6.53 -12.80 0.54
N PHE A 144 6.65 -11.49 0.80
CA PHE A 144 5.93 -10.83 1.89
C PHE A 144 4.40 -10.93 1.77
N ILE A 145 3.86 -10.79 0.55
CA ILE A 145 2.41 -10.98 0.26
C ILE A 145 2.15 -12.34 -0.42
N ALA A 146 3.09 -12.87 -1.21
CA ALA A 146 2.86 -14.13 -1.93
C ALA A 146 2.76 -15.34 -1.00
N SER A 147 3.43 -15.33 0.16
CA SER A 147 3.28 -16.38 1.19
C SER A 147 1.86 -16.46 1.77
N CYS A 148 1.10 -15.35 1.73
CA CYS A 148 -0.28 -15.29 2.24
C CYS A 148 -1.33 -15.75 1.22
N THR A 149 -0.94 -15.99 -0.02
CA THR A 149 -1.84 -16.47 -1.07
C THR A 149 -1.17 -17.65 -1.77
N GLU A 150 -1.30 -18.82 -1.17
CA GLU A 150 -0.75 -20.13 -1.56
C GLU A 150 -0.92 -20.50 -3.05
N ARG A 151 -1.74 -19.77 -3.81
CA ARG A 151 -2.26 -20.20 -5.12
C ARG A 151 -1.67 -19.51 -6.36
N GLU A 152 -0.82 -18.48 -6.27
CA GLU A 152 -0.44 -17.70 -7.47
C GLU A 152 1.06 -17.50 -7.74
N LEU A 153 1.87 -18.54 -7.51
CA LEU A 153 3.24 -18.62 -8.05
C LEU A 153 3.27 -18.93 -9.57
N ARG A 154 2.13 -19.24 -10.21
CA ARG A 154 2.09 -19.60 -11.63
C ARG A 154 2.16 -18.37 -12.54
N LYS A 155 3.34 -18.16 -13.15
CA LYS A 155 3.57 -17.37 -14.38
C LYS A 155 3.05 -15.92 -14.37
N ARG A 156 3.35 -15.15 -13.32
CA ARG A 156 3.04 -13.70 -13.32
C ARG A 156 4.11 -12.93 -14.09
N LYS A 157 3.69 -12.07 -15.04
CA LYS A 157 4.57 -11.01 -15.57
C LYS A 157 4.84 -10.02 -14.43
N LYS A 158 6.12 -9.77 -14.11
CA LYS A 158 6.51 -8.69 -13.21
C LYS A 158 6.07 -7.36 -13.85
N ARG A 159 4.94 -6.82 -13.42
CA ARG A 159 4.58 -5.43 -13.73
C ARG A 159 5.62 -4.55 -13.07
N LYS A 160 6.38 -3.82 -13.89
CA LYS A 160 7.36 -2.87 -13.39
C LYS A 160 6.63 -1.57 -13.10
N PHE A 161 6.52 -1.22 -11.83
CA PHE A 161 6.09 0.11 -11.40
C PHE A 161 7.35 0.92 -11.06
N SER A 162 7.31 2.23 -11.31
CA SER A 162 8.28 3.16 -10.72
C SER A 162 7.56 4.09 -9.76
N LEU A 163 8.16 4.31 -8.60
CA LEU A 163 7.69 5.28 -7.62
C LEU A 163 8.74 6.39 -7.53
N TRP A 164 8.32 7.63 -7.73
CA TRP A 164 9.17 8.80 -7.58
C TRP A 164 8.66 9.63 -6.43
N VAL A 165 9.57 10.06 -5.56
CA VAL A 165 9.27 10.81 -4.36
C VAL A 165 10.05 12.12 -4.38
N ARG A 166 9.34 13.22 -4.16
CA ARG A 166 9.94 14.52 -3.88
C ARG A 166 9.95 14.73 -2.38
N GLN A 167 11.14 14.85 -1.81
CA GLN A 167 11.35 14.90 -0.36
C GLN A 167 12.07 16.20 0.02
N CYS A 168 11.68 16.80 1.14
CA CYS A 168 12.36 17.94 1.72
C CYS A 168 13.71 17.48 2.30
N SER A 169 14.81 18.08 1.84
CA SER A 169 16.16 17.62 2.23
C SER A 169 16.51 17.93 3.69
N SER A 170 15.86 18.92 4.30
CA SER A 170 16.13 19.31 5.69
C SER A 170 15.37 18.47 6.70
N THR A 171 14.14 18.05 6.39
CA THR A 171 13.25 17.35 7.33
C THR A 171 13.01 15.89 6.97
N GLY A 172 13.34 15.48 5.74
CA GLY A 172 12.96 14.18 5.21
C GLY A 172 11.46 14.05 4.91
N PHE A 173 10.65 15.11 4.97
CA PHE A 173 9.22 15.04 4.70
C PHE A 173 8.92 14.80 3.21
N ILE A 174 7.98 13.92 2.89
CA ILE A 174 7.54 13.68 1.51
C ILE A 174 6.54 14.75 1.08
N CYS A 175 6.92 15.54 0.10
CA CYS A 175 6.08 16.60 -0.45
C CYS A 175 5.21 16.12 -1.61
N GLN A 176 5.69 15.09 -2.34
CA GLN A 176 4.98 14.56 -3.50
C GLN A 176 5.36 13.11 -3.78
N GLY A 177 4.39 12.29 -4.17
CA GLY A 177 4.61 10.94 -4.69
C GLY A 177 4.01 10.78 -6.08
N SER A 178 4.77 10.23 -7.03
CA SER A 178 4.29 9.93 -8.38
C SER A 178 4.60 8.48 -8.72
N MET A 179 3.56 7.70 -9.01
CA MET A 179 3.74 6.31 -9.45
C MET A 179 3.40 6.16 -10.93
N ARG A 180 4.19 5.35 -11.64
CA ARG A 180 3.99 5.08 -13.08
C ARG A 180 4.04 3.59 -13.37
N ASN A 181 3.23 3.15 -14.33
CA ASN A 181 3.32 1.82 -14.90
C ASN A 181 4.34 1.85 -16.05
N LEU A 182 5.45 1.12 -15.92
CA LEU A 182 6.53 1.10 -16.91
C LEU A 182 6.21 0.21 -18.13
N GLU A 183 5.12 -0.56 -18.10
CA GLU A 183 4.64 -1.31 -19.28
C GLU A 183 3.91 -0.40 -20.30
N ALA A 184 3.61 0.85 -19.94
CA ALA A 184 2.80 1.78 -20.73
C ALA A 184 3.59 2.93 -21.40
N VAL A 185 4.92 2.89 -21.40
CA VAL A 185 5.76 4.01 -21.88
C VAL A 185 6.51 3.65 -23.16
N THR A 186 6.19 4.34 -24.26
CA THR A 186 6.96 4.37 -25.52
C THR A 186 7.76 5.66 -25.72
N GLU A 187 7.82 6.59 -24.74
CA GLU A 187 8.59 7.83 -24.87
C GLU A 187 9.66 8.02 -23.78
N PRO A 188 10.89 8.44 -24.15
CA PRO A 188 11.96 8.69 -23.21
C PRO A 188 11.72 9.98 -22.40
N LEU A 189 12.09 9.93 -21.12
CA LEU A 189 12.12 11.10 -20.22
C LEU A 189 13.04 12.18 -20.80
N THR A 190 12.47 13.28 -21.28
CA THR A 190 13.22 14.50 -21.58
C THR A 190 13.50 15.26 -20.28
N ARG A 191 14.79 15.31 -19.94
CA ARG A 191 15.50 16.26 -19.06
C ARG A 191 14.80 16.72 -17.77
N ALA A 192 15.30 16.20 -16.64
CA ALA A 192 15.45 17.00 -15.42
C ALA A 192 16.87 16.82 -14.87
N SER A 193 17.45 17.94 -14.50
CA SER A 193 18.85 18.25 -14.25
C SER A 193 19.49 17.44 -13.11
N THR A 194 20.81 17.34 -13.16
CA THR A 194 21.74 16.82 -12.14
C THR A 194 21.20 16.90 -10.71
N LEU A 195 20.88 15.74 -10.12
CA LEU A 195 20.45 15.59 -8.72
C LEU A 195 21.58 14.95 -7.91
N VAL A 196 22.01 15.68 -6.87
CA VAL A 196 22.99 15.22 -5.89
C VAL A 196 22.35 14.11 -5.04
N TYR A 197 22.99 12.93 -5.04
CA TYR A 197 22.65 11.81 -4.15
C TYR A 197 23.01 12.19 -2.71
N LEU A 198 22.02 12.59 -1.91
CA LEU A 198 22.18 12.73 -0.46
C LEU A 198 21.24 11.76 0.23
N SER A 199 21.87 10.70 0.76
CA SER A 199 21.27 9.68 1.60
C SER A 199 20.78 10.32 2.90
N ILE A 200 19.49 10.64 2.99
CA ILE A 200 18.86 11.15 4.22
C ILE A 200 17.98 10.04 4.77
N TYR A 201 18.56 9.27 5.69
CA TYR A 201 17.86 8.24 6.47
C TYR A 201 17.17 8.88 7.67
N SER A 202 15.83 8.83 7.70
CA SER A 202 15.04 9.16 8.89
C SER A 202 13.82 8.24 8.94
N HIS A 203 13.72 7.47 10.02
CA HIS A 203 12.95 6.21 10.12
C HIS A 203 11.40 6.25 10.07
N PRO A 204 10.65 7.35 10.29
CA PRO A 204 9.19 7.28 10.16
C PRO A 204 8.70 7.32 8.69
N VAL A 205 9.46 7.97 7.81
CA VAL A 205 9.00 8.34 6.44
C VAL A 205 9.23 7.24 5.41
N GLN A 206 9.98 6.19 5.76
CA GLN A 206 10.23 5.01 4.90
C GLN A 206 9.01 4.09 4.78
N SER A 207 8.10 4.12 5.75
CA SER A 207 6.94 3.23 5.81
C SER A 207 5.89 3.55 4.74
N VAL A 208 5.71 4.83 4.38
CA VAL A 208 4.65 5.25 3.45
C VAL A 208 4.91 4.78 2.02
N PRO A 209 6.10 4.95 1.42
CA PRO A 209 6.42 4.39 0.11
C PRO A 209 6.27 2.87 0.07
N GLN A 210 6.76 2.17 1.10
CA GLN A 210 6.68 0.71 1.20
C GLN A 210 5.23 0.22 1.38
N PHE A 211 4.43 0.93 2.18
CA PHE A 211 3.00 0.65 2.37
C PHE A 211 2.21 0.90 1.09
N VAL A 212 2.44 2.05 0.43
CA VAL A 212 1.83 2.38 -0.87
C VAL A 212 2.13 1.24 -1.83
N PHE A 213 3.40 0.88 -1.97
CA PHE A 213 3.81 -0.19 -2.85
C PHE A 213 3.12 -1.52 -2.52
N ARG A 214 3.11 -1.94 -1.26
CA ARG A 214 2.44 -3.18 -0.81
C ARG A 214 0.92 -3.16 -1.02
N ALA A 215 0.26 -2.03 -0.79
CA ALA A 215 -1.16 -1.85 -1.07
C ALA A 215 -1.47 -1.91 -2.57
N CYS A 216 -0.56 -1.36 -3.40
CA CYS A 216 -0.60 -1.45 -4.86
C CYS A 216 -0.44 -2.87 -5.35
N VAL A 217 0.55 -3.61 -4.82
CA VAL A 217 0.77 -5.01 -5.12
C VAL A 217 -0.46 -5.83 -4.72
N SER A 218 -0.99 -5.68 -3.49
CA SER A 218 -2.17 -6.41 -3.03
C SER A 218 -3.42 -6.17 -3.90
N SER A 219 -3.70 -4.91 -4.25
CA SER A 219 -4.87 -4.55 -5.08
C SER A 219 -4.68 -4.89 -6.57
N SER A 220 -3.44 -4.84 -7.08
CA SER A 220 -3.10 -5.19 -8.46
C SER A 220 -2.98 -6.71 -8.68
N MET A 221 -2.65 -7.49 -7.65
CA MET A 221 -2.44 -8.94 -7.72
C MET A 221 -3.71 -9.77 -7.93
N ARG A 222 -4.91 -9.21 -7.70
CA ARG A 222 -6.16 -9.98 -7.52
C ARG A 222 -7.18 -9.80 -8.66
N SER A 223 -6.73 -9.44 -9.86
CA SER A 223 -7.53 -9.39 -11.11
C SER A 223 -7.11 -10.43 -12.11
#